data_AF-A0A7S1KBF4-F1
#
_entry.id   AF-A0A7S1KBF4-F1
#
_cell.length_a   1.000
_cell.length_b   1.000
_cell.length_c   1.000
_cell.angle_alpha   90.00
_cell.angle_beta   90.00
_cell.angle_gamma   90.00
#
_symmetry.space_group_name_H-M   'P 1'
#
loop_
_entity.id
_entity.type
_entity.pdbx_description
1 polymer ?
#
loop_
_entity_poly.entity_id
_entity_poly.type
_entity_poly.pdbx_seq_one_letter_code
_entity_poly.pdbx_strand_id
1 'polypeptide(L)'
;VVFTDGYDGVLRVPNEELERRLRLLIPDNDNTTIIVSSELGLWPDRRLKDEYPMPPTKDAYRFLNSGGYAGRAGALSLCLEKYPSGQDDQLFFTRRFLKNDVGHGVTIKLDYERPLFQALTRMDPDEWKLAPTTYRSRDGERDVHGLTFARTDGKEAAALLHGNGHGKDL
;
A
#
# COMPACT_ATOMS: atom_id res chain seq x y z
N VAL A 1 -4.32 2.61 11.91
CA VAL A 1 -5.46 2.32 11.02
C VAL A 1 -4.89 1.88 9.69
N VAL A 2 -5.48 0.84 9.10
CA VAL A 2 -5.22 0.43 7.71
C VAL A 2 -6.56 0.50 6.99
N PHE A 3 -6.60 1.22 5.89
CA PHE A 3 -7.72 1.27 4.96
C PHE A 3 -7.38 0.42 3.73
N THR A 4 -8.38 -0.26 3.20
CA THR A 4 -8.32 -0.98 1.93
C THR A 4 -9.69 -0.99 1.29
N ASP A 5 -9.74 -1.10 -0.03
CA ASP A 5 -10.98 -1.35 -0.76
C ASP A 5 -11.60 -2.68 -0.34
N GLY A 6 -12.94 -2.69 -0.24
CA GLY A 6 -13.70 -3.78 0.40
C GLY A 6 -14.16 -4.89 -0.54
N TYR A 7 -14.20 -4.66 -1.86
CA TYR A 7 -14.71 -5.65 -2.82
C TYR A 7 -13.60 -6.50 -3.46
N ASP A 8 -12.44 -5.91 -3.69
CA ASP A 8 -11.31 -6.47 -4.44
C ASP A 8 -10.00 -6.40 -3.64
N GLY A 9 -10.09 -6.30 -2.31
CA GLY A 9 -8.97 -6.34 -1.37
C GLY A 9 -8.88 -7.68 -0.63
N VAL A 10 -7.66 -8.23 -0.48
CA VAL A 10 -7.39 -9.45 0.30
C VAL A 10 -6.23 -9.23 1.25
N LEU A 11 -6.48 -9.38 2.56
CA LEU A 11 -5.42 -9.48 3.58
C LEU A 11 -4.87 -10.91 3.60
N ARG A 12 -3.57 -11.04 3.34
CA ARG A 12 -2.88 -12.34 3.15
C ARG A 12 -2.09 -12.81 4.37
N VAL A 13 -1.71 -11.88 5.24
CA VAL A 13 -0.83 -12.13 6.38
C VAL A 13 -1.62 -12.05 7.70
N PRO A 14 -1.18 -12.77 8.75
CA PRO A 14 -1.78 -12.63 10.07
C PRO A 14 -1.54 -11.23 10.65
N ASN A 15 -2.32 -10.86 11.66
CA ASN A 15 -2.28 -9.53 12.27
C ASN A 15 -0.89 -9.17 12.80
N GLU A 16 -0.19 -10.13 13.39
CA GLU A 16 1.13 -9.97 13.98
C GLU A 16 2.17 -9.55 12.93
N GLU A 17 2.09 -10.13 11.73
CA GLU A 17 2.97 -9.80 10.61
C GLU A 17 2.60 -8.44 9.99
N LEU A 18 1.30 -8.13 9.87
CA LEU A 18 0.85 -6.81 9.45
C LEU A 18 1.33 -5.72 10.41
N GLU A 19 1.20 -5.95 11.72
CA GLU A 19 1.68 -5.04 12.76
C GLU A 19 3.20 -4.85 12.70
N ARG A 20 3.96 -5.93 12.52
CA ARG A 20 5.42 -5.86 12.36
C ARG A 20 5.79 -4.94 11.19
N ARG A 21 5.19 -5.14 10.02
CA ARG A 21 5.44 -4.31 8.82
C ARG A 21 5.03 -2.86 9.02
N LEU A 22 3.88 -2.63 9.65
CA LEU A 22 3.43 -1.29 9.98
C LEU A 22 4.42 -0.57 10.90
N ARG A 23 4.98 -1.24 11.92
CA ARG A 23 5.98 -0.64 12.83
C ARG A 23 7.32 -0.35 12.14
N LEU A 24 7.70 -1.15 11.13
CA LEU A 24 8.89 -0.89 10.33
C LEU A 24 8.75 0.38 9.48
N LEU A 25 7.54 0.65 8.97
CA LEU A 25 7.28 1.80 8.09
C LEU A 25 6.82 3.04 8.85
N ILE A 26 6.11 2.85 9.96
CA ILE A 26 5.56 3.87 10.84
C ILE A 26 5.92 3.49 12.29
N PRO A 27 7.11 3.88 12.77
CA PRO A 27 7.54 3.62 14.13
C PRO A 27 6.55 4.13 15.18
N ASP A 28 6.61 3.61 16.41
CA ASP A 28 5.64 3.94 17.46
C ASP A 28 5.65 5.40 17.91
N ASN A 29 6.78 6.08 17.73
CA ASN A 29 6.92 7.51 17.97
C ASN A 29 6.57 8.38 16.75
N ASP A 30 6.23 7.78 15.60
CA ASP A 30 5.78 8.50 14.41
C ASP A 30 4.24 8.62 14.40
N ASN A 31 3.79 9.86 14.56
CA ASN A 31 2.36 10.21 14.57
C ASN A 31 1.91 10.96 13.32
N THR A 32 2.78 11.09 12.32
CA THR A 32 2.61 12.02 11.20
C THR A 32 2.81 11.38 9.83
N THR A 33 3.44 10.21 9.74
CA THR A 33 3.58 9.49 8.47
C THR A 33 2.28 8.75 8.11
N ILE A 34 1.91 8.85 6.84
CA ILE A 34 0.90 8.01 6.16
C ILE A 34 1.62 7.26 5.05
N ILE A 35 1.45 5.94 5.02
CA ILE A 35 1.92 5.09 3.91
C ILE A 35 0.73 4.84 2.99
N VAL A 36 0.86 5.17 1.72
CA VAL A 36 -0.17 4.95 0.70
C VAL A 36 0.33 3.91 -0.29
N SER A 37 -0.58 3.05 -0.75
CA SER A 37 -0.33 2.06 -1.79
C SER A 37 0.25 2.72 -3.05
N SER A 38 0.97 1.92 -3.82
CA SER A 38 1.55 2.35 -5.08
C SER A 38 1.25 1.38 -6.21
N GLU A 39 1.27 1.89 -7.45
CA GLU A 39 0.97 1.15 -8.67
C GLU A 39 1.90 1.54 -9.84
N LEU A 40 1.86 0.73 -10.89
CA LEU A 40 2.57 0.99 -12.16
C LEU A 40 1.81 1.95 -13.08
N GLY A 41 0.49 2.07 -12.90
CA GLY A 41 -0.37 2.92 -13.70
C GLY A 41 -0.42 4.36 -13.18
N LEU A 42 -0.11 5.35 -14.01
CA LEU A 42 -0.46 6.74 -13.69
C LEU A 42 -1.93 6.98 -14.04
N TRP A 43 -2.74 7.23 -13.02
CA TRP A 43 -4.16 7.50 -13.12
C TRP A 43 -4.62 8.49 -12.03
N PRO A 44 -5.64 9.33 -12.28
CA PRO A 44 -6.32 9.54 -13.55
C PRO A 44 -5.63 10.55 -14.47
N ASP A 45 -4.85 11.49 -13.91
CA ASP A 45 -4.26 12.60 -14.67
C ASP A 45 -2.82 12.30 -15.11
N ARG A 46 -2.67 11.94 -16.38
CA ARG A 46 -1.37 11.60 -16.97
C ARG A 46 -0.38 12.75 -17.03
N ARG A 47 -0.83 14.00 -16.88
CA ARG A 47 0.03 15.20 -16.93
C ARG A 47 0.91 15.33 -15.69
N LEU A 48 0.54 14.67 -14.59
CA LEU A 48 1.27 14.72 -13.32
C LEU A 48 2.53 13.85 -13.31
N LYS A 49 2.83 13.14 -14.40
CA LYS A 49 3.94 12.15 -14.48
C LYS A 49 5.28 12.74 -14.06
N ASP A 50 5.56 13.97 -14.47
CA ASP A 50 6.84 14.63 -14.24
C ASP A 50 6.92 15.30 -12.86
N GLU A 51 5.78 15.44 -12.16
CA GLU A 51 5.72 15.92 -10.78
C GLU A 51 6.00 14.79 -9.77
N TYR A 52 5.75 13.53 -10.14
CA TYR A 52 6.09 12.40 -9.28
C TYR A 52 7.61 12.30 -9.09
N PRO A 53 8.10 12.11 -7.85
CA PRO A 53 9.51 11.87 -7.63
C PRO A 53 9.99 10.63 -8.38
N MET A 54 11.29 10.57 -8.65
CA MET A 54 11.90 9.36 -9.18
C MET A 54 11.85 8.27 -8.10
N PRO A 55 11.43 7.05 -8.45
CA PRO A 55 11.32 5.96 -7.48
C PRO A 55 12.72 5.53 -7.00
N PRO A 56 12.81 4.91 -5.81
CA PRO A 56 14.09 4.50 -5.23
C PRO A 56 14.80 3.41 -6.03
N THR A 57 14.05 2.60 -6.78
CA THR A 57 14.56 1.52 -7.62
C THR A 57 13.83 1.50 -8.97
N LYS A 58 14.36 0.76 -9.95
CA LYS A 58 13.72 0.61 -11.27
C LYS A 58 12.42 -0.20 -11.22
N ASP A 59 12.32 -1.12 -10.25
CA ASP A 59 11.20 -2.06 -10.10
C ASP A 59 10.15 -1.58 -9.09
N ALA A 60 10.33 -0.36 -8.57
CA ALA A 60 9.41 0.27 -7.64
C ALA A 60 8.15 0.77 -8.35
N TYR A 61 7.03 0.63 -7.65
CA TYR A 61 5.73 1.07 -8.14
C TYR A 61 5.61 2.58 -7.90
N ARG A 62 5.74 3.36 -8.97
CA ARG A 62 6.04 4.79 -8.87
C ARG A 62 4.82 5.64 -8.49
N PHE A 63 3.62 5.25 -8.90
CA PHE A 63 2.44 6.10 -8.82
C PHE A 63 1.58 5.76 -7.62
N LEU A 64 0.84 6.73 -7.10
CA LEU A 64 -0.03 6.53 -5.94
C LEU A 64 -1.23 5.65 -6.33
N ASN A 65 -1.69 4.78 -5.43
CA ASN A 65 -2.96 4.06 -5.51
C ASN A 65 -3.79 4.32 -4.24
N SER A 66 -5.02 4.82 -4.34
CA SER A 66 -5.85 5.18 -3.16
C SER A 66 -6.53 4.00 -2.48
N GLY A 67 -6.61 2.84 -3.13
CA GLY A 67 -7.30 1.66 -2.60
C GLY A 67 -6.61 0.98 -1.42
N GLY A 68 -5.49 1.52 -0.94
CA GLY A 68 -4.85 1.08 0.29
C GLY A 68 -3.99 2.17 0.94
N TYR A 69 -4.17 2.41 2.24
CA TYR A 69 -3.30 3.32 3.00
C TYR A 69 -3.30 3.01 4.49
N ALA A 70 -2.24 3.38 5.18
CA ALA A 70 -2.05 3.15 6.60
C ALA A 70 -1.46 4.38 7.31
N GLY A 71 -1.91 4.61 8.55
CA GLY A 71 -1.44 5.74 9.35
C GLY A 71 -2.02 5.74 10.76
N ARG A 72 -1.48 6.61 11.62
CA ARG A 72 -2.12 6.94 12.90
C ARG A 72 -3.41 7.72 12.62
N ALA A 73 -4.44 7.49 13.45
CA ALA A 73 -5.77 8.05 13.22
C ALA A 73 -5.76 9.59 13.12
N GLY A 74 -4.94 10.28 13.92
CA GLY A 74 -4.77 11.73 13.85
C GLY A 74 -4.23 12.21 12.50
N ALA A 75 -3.15 11.61 12.00
CA ALA A 75 -2.59 11.93 10.69
C ALA A 75 -3.59 11.70 9.56
N LEU A 76 -4.29 10.56 9.59
CA LEU A 76 -5.32 10.25 8.59
C LEU A 76 -6.48 11.23 8.65
N SER A 77 -6.93 11.62 9.83
CA SER A 77 -8.00 12.60 9.99
C SER A 77 -7.62 13.96 9.41
N LEU A 78 -6.38 14.43 9.62
CA LEU A 78 -5.86 15.66 8.99
C LEU A 78 -5.73 15.51 7.47
N CYS A 79 -5.28 14.34 7.01
CA CYS A 79 -5.18 14.03 5.58
C CYS A 79 -6.53 14.00 4.86
N LEU A 80 -7.61 13.62 5.55
CA LEU A 80 -8.96 13.56 5.02
C LEU A 80 -9.77 14.83 5.30
N GLU A 81 -9.20 15.79 6.04
CA GLU A 81 -9.87 17.05 6.33
C GLU A 81 -10.23 17.77 5.02
N LYS A 82 -11.47 18.25 4.85
CA LYS A 82 -11.94 18.91 3.62
C LYS A 82 -11.90 18.01 2.37
N TYR A 83 -11.98 16.68 2.53
CA TYR A 83 -12.21 15.78 1.40
C TYR A 83 -13.46 16.25 0.63
N PRO A 84 -13.32 16.64 -0.65
CA PRO A 84 -14.42 17.23 -1.38
C PRO A 84 -15.40 16.17 -1.89
N SER A 85 -16.70 16.48 -1.80
CA SER A 85 -17.74 15.62 -2.33
C SER A 85 -17.60 15.45 -3.85
N GLY A 86 -17.70 14.21 -4.32
CA GLY A 86 -17.70 13.87 -5.75
C GLY A 86 -16.34 13.97 -6.44
N GLN A 87 -15.25 14.26 -5.71
CA GLN A 87 -13.91 14.14 -6.28
C GLN A 87 -13.45 12.69 -6.24
N ASP A 88 -12.77 12.30 -7.32
CA ASP A 88 -11.97 11.10 -7.40
C ASP A 88 -10.94 11.04 -6.25
N ASP A 89 -11.00 9.96 -5.47
CA ASP A 89 -10.19 9.73 -4.28
C ASP A 89 -8.71 9.59 -4.62
N GLN A 90 -8.39 8.88 -5.71
CA GLN A 90 -7.03 8.77 -6.22
C GLN A 90 -6.44 10.14 -6.56
N LEU A 91 -7.17 10.98 -7.29
CA LEU A 91 -6.72 12.33 -7.63
C LEU A 91 -6.58 13.22 -6.39
N PHE A 92 -7.44 13.04 -5.38
CA PHE A 92 -7.33 13.73 -4.09
C PHE A 92 -6.00 13.39 -3.39
N PHE A 93 -5.72 12.11 -3.17
CA PHE A 93 -4.49 11.68 -2.52
C PHE A 93 -3.25 12.02 -3.35
N THR A 94 -3.32 11.90 -4.67
CA THR A 94 -2.24 12.27 -5.59
C THR A 94 -1.86 13.73 -5.42
N ARG A 95 -2.83 14.65 -5.42
CA ARG A 95 -2.56 16.08 -5.24
C ARG A 95 -1.95 16.37 -3.87
N ARG A 96 -2.45 15.74 -2.81
CA ARG A 96 -1.90 15.88 -1.46
C ARG A 96 -0.47 15.41 -1.35
N PHE A 97 -0.16 14.26 -1.97
CA PHE A 97 1.18 13.70 -2.03
C PHE A 97 2.15 14.63 -2.77
N LEU A 98 1.78 15.07 -3.98
CA LEU A 98 2.65 15.90 -4.82
C LEU A 98 2.88 17.31 -4.23
N LYS A 99 1.84 17.91 -3.63
CA LYS A 99 1.92 19.25 -3.04
C LYS A 99 2.45 19.25 -1.60
N ASN A 100 2.46 18.10 -0.94
CA ASN A 100 2.76 17.95 0.48
C ASN A 100 1.94 18.95 1.35
N ASP A 101 0.63 19.03 1.10
CA ASP A 101 -0.22 20.12 1.61
C ASP A 101 -1.13 19.74 2.79
N VAL A 102 -0.90 18.59 3.43
CA VAL A 102 -1.71 18.15 4.59
C VAL A 102 -1.53 19.07 5.80
N GLY A 103 -0.33 19.64 6.00
CA GLY A 103 0.01 20.45 7.16
C GLY A 103 0.34 19.62 8.41
N HIS A 104 0.58 20.29 9.54
CA HIS A 104 0.87 19.67 10.85
C HIS A 104 2.04 18.68 10.87
N GLY A 105 2.99 18.81 9.93
CA GLY A 105 4.09 17.86 9.76
C GLY A 105 3.67 16.49 9.20
N VAL A 106 2.41 16.32 8.81
CA VAL A 106 1.91 15.08 8.20
C VAL A 106 2.53 14.91 6.83
N THR A 107 3.05 13.72 6.57
CA THR A 107 3.68 13.38 5.28
C THR A 107 3.08 12.11 4.70
N ILE A 108 2.85 12.13 3.38
CA ILE A 108 2.45 10.95 2.62
C ILE A 108 3.71 10.34 2.00
N LYS A 109 3.92 9.05 2.21
CA LYS A 109 4.96 8.25 1.56
C LYS A 109 4.29 7.14 0.76
N LEU A 110 4.86 6.82 -0.39
CA LEU A 110 4.36 5.70 -1.20
C LEU A 110 5.05 4.40 -0.79
N ASP A 111 4.28 3.32 -0.80
CA ASP A 111 4.74 1.96 -0.56
C ASP A 111 5.47 1.38 -1.79
N TYR A 112 6.52 2.07 -2.26
CA TYR A 112 7.21 1.78 -3.54
C TYR A 112 7.66 0.33 -3.71
N GLU A 113 8.18 -0.24 -2.61
CA GLU A 113 8.71 -1.61 -2.57
C GLU A 113 7.64 -2.63 -2.19
N ARG A 114 6.39 -2.19 -1.98
CA ARG A 114 5.21 -3.02 -1.74
C ARG A 114 5.27 -3.99 -0.55
N PRO A 115 5.89 -3.67 0.61
CA PRO A 115 5.76 -4.52 1.81
C PRO A 115 4.32 -4.55 2.36
N LEU A 116 3.51 -3.51 2.19
CA LEU A 116 2.13 -3.48 2.69
C LEU A 116 1.11 -3.76 1.60
N PHE A 117 1.19 -3.08 0.46
CA PHE A 117 0.14 -3.08 -0.54
C PHE A 117 0.68 -3.48 -1.91
N GLN A 118 -0.06 -4.35 -2.60
CA GLN A 118 0.16 -4.63 -4.02
C GLN A 118 -1.10 -4.30 -4.80
N ALA A 119 -1.00 -3.31 -5.69
CA ALA A 119 -1.92 -3.15 -6.81
C ALA A 119 -1.63 -4.18 -7.92
N LEU A 120 -2.65 -4.85 -8.44
CA LEU A 120 -2.52 -5.89 -9.46
C LEU A 120 -2.61 -5.36 -10.90
N THR A 121 -3.18 -4.17 -11.13
CA THR A 121 -3.22 -3.59 -12.48
C THR A 121 -1.80 -3.41 -13.03
N ARG A 122 -1.57 -3.99 -14.22
CA ARG A 122 -0.29 -3.97 -14.97
C ARG A 122 0.88 -4.67 -14.30
N MET A 123 0.65 -5.37 -13.18
CA MET A 123 1.66 -6.26 -12.62
C MET A 123 2.02 -7.34 -13.66
N ASP A 124 3.30 -7.67 -13.76
CA ASP A 124 3.74 -8.85 -14.51
C ASP A 124 3.52 -10.10 -13.64
N PRO A 125 2.68 -11.07 -14.05
CA PRO A 125 2.40 -12.28 -13.27
C PRO A 125 3.66 -13.08 -12.87
N ASP A 126 4.73 -12.99 -13.67
CA ASP A 126 6.01 -13.66 -13.39
C ASP A 126 6.79 -13.01 -12.22
N GLU A 127 6.36 -11.84 -11.73
CA GLU A 127 6.86 -11.28 -10.48
C GLU A 127 6.53 -12.19 -9.29
N TRP A 128 5.52 -13.05 -9.39
CA TRP A 128 5.06 -13.90 -8.30
C TRP A 128 5.16 -15.39 -8.58
N LYS A 129 5.27 -16.15 -7.49
CA LYS A 129 5.19 -17.60 -7.48
C LYS A 129 4.44 -18.07 -6.24
N LEU A 130 3.83 -19.24 -6.34
CA LEU A 130 3.35 -19.94 -5.17
C LEU A 130 4.55 -20.46 -4.37
N ALA A 131 4.56 -20.24 -3.06
CA ALA A 131 5.61 -20.71 -2.17
C ALA A 131 5.02 -21.24 -0.85
N PRO A 132 5.66 -22.22 -0.22
CA PRO A 132 5.33 -22.59 1.16
C PRO A 132 5.48 -21.40 2.10
N THR A 133 4.58 -21.30 3.07
CA THR A 133 4.67 -20.34 4.16
C THR A 133 4.41 -21.02 5.49
N THR A 134 4.93 -20.43 6.56
CA THR A 134 4.63 -20.81 7.92
C THR A 134 4.30 -19.56 8.71
N TYR A 135 3.12 -19.54 9.32
CA TYR A 135 2.70 -18.48 10.23
C TYR A 135 2.53 -19.03 11.63
N ARG A 136 2.78 -18.21 12.65
CA ARG A 136 2.46 -18.58 14.02
C ARG A 136 0.96 -18.43 14.25
N SER A 137 0.35 -19.38 14.95
CA SER A 137 -1.06 -19.30 15.32
C SER A 137 -1.34 -18.07 16.19
N ARG A 138 -2.57 -17.58 16.19
CA ARG A 138 -2.99 -16.41 16.97
C ARG A 138 -2.69 -16.56 18.48
N ASP A 139 -2.80 -17.77 19.01
CA ASP A 139 -2.47 -18.10 20.41
C ASP A 139 -0.96 -18.29 20.64
N GLY A 140 -0.14 -18.28 19.60
CA GLY A 140 1.32 -18.45 19.68
C GLY A 140 1.79 -19.88 19.91
N GLU A 141 0.86 -20.83 20.02
CA GLU A 141 1.12 -22.20 20.46
C GLU A 141 1.60 -23.13 19.35
N ARG A 142 1.34 -22.80 18.08
CA ARG A 142 1.61 -23.70 16.95
C ARG A 142 2.03 -22.95 15.70
N ASP A 143 2.74 -23.65 14.83
CA ASP A 143 3.00 -23.22 13.48
C ASP A 143 1.91 -23.72 12.53
N VAL A 144 1.42 -22.83 11.66
CA VAL A 144 0.45 -23.09 10.62
C VAL A 144 1.18 -23.05 9.28
N HIS A 145 1.26 -24.20 8.63
CA HIS A 145 1.87 -24.34 7.31
C HIS A 145 0.83 -24.16 6.20
N GLY A 146 1.22 -23.51 5.10
CA GLY A 146 0.34 -23.32 3.95
C GLY A 146 1.10 -22.89 2.72
N LEU A 147 0.37 -22.39 1.72
CA LEU A 147 0.92 -21.77 0.52
C LEU A 147 0.61 -20.27 0.54
N THR A 148 1.52 -19.47 0.02
CA THR A 148 1.36 -18.03 -0.16
C THR A 148 1.92 -17.61 -1.51
N PHE A 149 1.57 -16.40 -1.94
CA PHE A 149 2.29 -15.72 -3.03
C PHE A 149 3.59 -15.15 -2.48
N ALA A 150 4.70 -15.49 -3.11
CA ALA A 150 6.01 -14.94 -2.86
C ALA A 150 6.52 -14.24 -4.12
N ARG A 151 7.34 -13.20 -3.93
CA ARG A 151 7.97 -12.52 -5.05
C ARG A 151 9.15 -13.33 -5.57
N THR A 152 9.34 -13.33 -6.89
CA THR A 152 10.44 -14.02 -7.56
C THR A 152 11.78 -13.32 -7.35
N ASP A 153 11.76 -12.01 -7.04
CA ASP A 153 12.93 -11.20 -6.69
C ASP A 153 13.49 -11.44 -5.27
N GLY A 154 12.86 -12.31 -4.49
CA GLY A 154 13.28 -12.65 -3.12
C GLY A 154 12.88 -11.65 -2.04
N LYS A 155 12.19 -10.55 -2.39
CA LYS A 155 11.60 -9.64 -1.40
C LYS A 155 10.32 -10.23 -0.80
N GLU A 156 9.92 -9.70 0.36
CA GLU A 156 8.64 -10.05 0.96
C GLU A 156 7.48 -9.62 0.04
N ALA A 157 6.54 -10.53 -0.24
CA ALA A 157 5.29 -10.17 -0.92
C ALA A 157 4.45 -9.24 -0.04
N ALA A 158 3.57 -8.42 -0.64
CA ALA A 158 2.75 -7.43 0.05
C ALA A 158 1.71 -8.02 1.00
N ALA A 159 1.50 -7.41 2.17
CA ALA A 159 0.54 -7.89 3.17
C ALA A 159 -0.92 -7.93 2.65
N LEU A 160 -1.30 -6.93 1.86
CA LEU A 160 -2.60 -6.78 1.22
C LEU A 160 -2.45 -6.78 -0.30
N LEU A 161 -3.34 -7.50 -0.97
CA LEU A 161 -3.49 -7.51 -2.42
C LEU A 161 -4.73 -6.71 -2.79
N HIS A 162 -4.63 -5.89 -3.82
CA HIS A 162 -5.73 -5.08 -4.35
C HIS A 162 -5.87 -5.36 -5.85
N GLY A 163 -6.96 -6.06 -6.22
CA GLY A 163 -7.41 -6.31 -7.60
C GLY A 163 -7.95 -5.06 -8.28
N ASN A 164 -7.21 -3.95 -8.21
CA ASN A 164 -7.61 -2.68 -8.79
C ASN A 164 -7.76 -2.81 -10.31
N GLY A 165 -8.65 -2.02 -10.90
CA GLY A 165 -8.80 -1.94 -12.36
C GLY A 165 -8.97 -3.29 -13.05
N HIS A 166 -8.09 -3.58 -14.02
CA HIS A 166 -8.06 -4.85 -14.77
C HIS A 166 -7.35 -5.99 -14.03
N GLY A 167 -6.90 -5.76 -12.80
CA GLY A 167 -6.24 -6.78 -11.98
C GLY A 167 -7.18 -7.74 -11.27
N LYS A 168 -8.50 -7.68 -11.53
CA LYS A 168 -9.50 -8.56 -10.90
C LYS A 168 -9.44 -10.00 -11.39
N ASP A 169 -8.96 -10.21 -12.62
CA ASP A 169 -8.91 -11.52 -13.27
C ASP A 169 -7.58 -12.26 -13.01
N LEU A 170 -6.65 -11.63 -12.28
CA LEU A 170 -5.35 -12.17 -11.84
C LEU A 170 -5.48 -12.83 -10.47
#